data_AF-A0A286FN85-F1
#
_entry.id   AF-A0A286FN85-F1
#
_cell.length_a   1.000
_cell.length_b   1.000
_cell.length_c   1.000
_cell.angle_alpha   90.00
_cell.angle_beta   90.00
_cell.angle_gamma   90.00
#
_symmetry.space_group_name_H-M   'P 1'
#
loop_
_entity.id
_entity.type
_entity.pdbx_description
1 polymer ?
#
loop_
_entity_poly.entity_id
_entity_poly.type
_entity_poly.pdbx_seq_one_letter_code
_entity_poly.pdbx_strand_id
1 'polypeptide(L)'
;MGGLFVGHGPRGLASSPAEKRAAGKAIGDHIESQTRQAGAWADEETAAAVKALGARDGDGWLTSAALRKAHETWGDQVKNLLDRLGSEKESLAGANTVLTAADLTVGSRVRQLSPLDRY
;
A
#
# COMPACT_ATOMS: atom_id res chain seq x y z
N MET A 1 6.28 -8.14 -49.22
CA MET A 1 7.41 -8.09 -48.28
C MET A 1 7.60 -6.65 -47.82
N GLY A 2 7.54 -6.40 -46.50
CA GLY A 2 7.92 -5.11 -45.90
C GLY A 2 6.77 -4.28 -45.34
N GLY A 3 6.12 -4.76 -44.28
CA GLY A 3 5.18 -3.97 -43.49
C GLY A 3 5.90 -2.91 -42.67
N LEU A 4 5.30 -1.71 -42.66
CA LEU A 4 5.68 -0.55 -41.87
C LEU A 4 5.70 -0.90 -40.38
N PHE A 5 6.88 -1.04 -39.79
CA PHE A 5 7.02 -1.00 -38.34
C PHE A 5 6.90 0.46 -37.90
N VAL A 6 5.71 0.82 -37.43
CA VAL A 6 5.46 2.06 -36.69
C VAL A 6 6.32 2.01 -35.43
N GLY A 7 7.45 2.70 -35.46
CA GLY A 7 8.26 2.95 -34.27
C GLY A 7 7.42 3.73 -33.27
N HIS A 8 7.00 3.09 -32.18
CA HIS A 8 6.48 3.79 -31.02
C HIS A 8 7.65 4.54 -30.35
N GLY A 9 7.67 5.86 -30.51
CA GLY A 9 8.57 6.74 -29.75
C GLY A 9 8.37 6.60 -28.23
N PRO A 10 9.28 7.15 -27.41
CA PRO A 10 9.30 6.93 -25.97
C PRO A 10 8.10 7.64 -25.34
N ARG A 11 7.02 6.90 -25.07
CA ARG A 11 6.05 7.37 -24.08
C ARG A 11 6.72 7.22 -22.72
N GLY A 12 6.88 8.34 -22.02
CA GLY A 12 7.42 8.36 -20.66
C GLY A 12 6.65 7.46 -19.71
N LEU A 13 7.11 7.36 -18.46
CA LEU A 13 6.45 6.55 -17.43
C LEU A 13 4.96 6.93 -17.31
N ALA A 14 4.11 5.94 -17.01
CA ALA A 14 2.66 6.13 -16.86
C ALA A 14 2.26 7.12 -15.74
N SER A 15 3.19 7.46 -14.84
CA SER A 15 3.02 8.48 -13.81
C SER A 15 4.35 9.14 -13.48
N SER A 16 4.26 10.40 -13.09
CA SER A 16 5.38 11.23 -12.66
C SER A 16 5.79 10.97 -11.21
N PRO A 17 7.03 11.30 -10.82
CA PRO A 17 7.47 11.25 -9.43
C PRO A 17 6.65 12.14 -8.48
N ALA A 18 6.06 13.22 -8.98
CA ALA A 18 5.20 14.10 -8.18
C ALA A 18 3.84 13.42 -7.88
N GLU A 19 3.23 12.79 -8.88
CA GLU A 19 1.97 12.04 -8.72
C GLU A 19 2.14 10.86 -7.77
N LYS A 20 3.24 10.10 -7.86
CA LYS A 20 3.53 8.99 -6.94
C LYS A 20 3.67 9.46 -5.49
N ARG A 21 4.35 10.60 -5.26
CA ARG A 21 4.48 11.22 -3.94
C ARG A 21 3.12 11.69 -3.41
N ALA A 22 2.31 12.32 -4.25
CA ALA A 22 0.96 12.75 -3.89
C ALA A 22 0.08 11.55 -3.51
N ALA A 23 0.15 10.45 -4.27
CA ALA A 23 -0.56 9.21 -3.97
C ALA A 23 -0.11 8.60 -2.63
N GLY A 24 1.20 8.51 -2.39
CA GLY A 24 1.72 8.03 -1.10
C GLY A 24 1.27 8.89 0.09
N LYS A 25 1.22 10.22 -0.09
CA LYS A 25 0.70 11.15 0.91
C LYS A 25 -0.80 10.94 1.15
N ALA A 26 -1.60 10.77 0.11
CA ALA A 26 -3.03 10.51 0.24
C ALA A 26 -3.31 9.18 0.97
N ILE A 27 -2.52 8.13 0.68
CA ILE A 27 -2.59 6.86 1.40
C ILE A 27 -2.31 7.06 2.89
N GLY A 28 -1.21 7.73 3.25
CA GLY A 28 -0.85 7.92 4.66
C GLY A 28 -1.81 8.85 5.41
N ASP A 29 -2.06 10.03 4.86
CA ASP A 29 -2.76 11.11 5.56
C ASP A 29 -4.27 10.88 5.65
N HIS A 30 -4.86 10.20 4.67
CA HIS A 30 -6.30 9.96 4.64
C HIS A 30 -6.62 8.50 4.84
N ILE A 31 -6.19 7.62 3.93
CA ILE A 31 -6.72 6.25 3.88
C ILE A 31 -6.26 5.45 5.11
N GLU A 32 -4.96 5.43 5.40
CA GLU A 32 -4.37 4.71 6.54
C GLU A 32 -4.89 5.29 7.87
N SER A 33 -4.90 6.62 7.99
CA SER A 33 -5.37 7.31 9.19
C SER A 33 -6.86 7.04 9.49
N GLN A 34 -7.73 7.20 8.49
CA GLN A 34 -9.16 6.94 8.63
C GLN A 34 -9.47 5.47 8.84
N THR A 35 -8.75 4.56 8.17
CA THR A 35 -8.90 3.11 8.38
C THR A 35 -8.55 2.74 9.82
N ARG A 36 -7.47 3.30 10.37
CA ARG A 36 -7.08 3.09 11.76
C ARG A 36 -8.14 3.63 12.73
N GLN A 37 -8.66 4.82 12.47
CA GLN A 37 -9.70 5.43 13.32
C GLN A 37 -11.00 4.61 13.31
N ALA A 38 -11.48 4.22 12.13
CA ALA A 38 -12.67 3.38 12.00
C ALA A 38 -12.44 2.00 12.64
N GLY A 39 -11.23 1.45 12.49
CA GLY A 39 -10.79 0.22 13.15
C GLY A 39 -10.87 0.30 14.67
N ALA A 40 -10.31 1.36 15.26
CA ALA A 40 -10.34 1.58 16.70
C ALA A 40 -11.78 1.74 17.23
N TRP A 41 -12.61 2.50 16.52
CA TRP A 41 -14.02 2.67 16.91
C TRP A 41 -14.79 1.35 16.93
N ALA A 42 -14.67 0.54 15.87
CA ALA A 42 -15.34 -0.75 15.82
C ALA A 42 -14.74 -1.76 16.83
N ASP A 43 -13.46 -1.64 17.21
CA ASP A 43 -12.86 -2.39 18.31
C ASP A 43 -13.52 -2.09 19.65
N GLU A 44 -13.64 -0.81 19.98
CA GLU A 44 -14.27 -0.34 21.22
C GLU A 44 -15.75 -0.75 21.32
N GLU A 45 -16.54 -0.46 20.27
CA GLU A 45 -17.98 -0.75 20.26
C GLU A 45 -18.27 -2.25 20.28
N THR A 46 -17.51 -3.04 19.52
CA THR A 46 -17.74 -4.49 19.47
C THR A 46 -17.29 -5.15 20.77
N ALA A 47 -16.20 -4.69 21.38
CA ALA A 47 -15.79 -5.15 22.72
C ALA A 47 -16.86 -4.84 23.78
N ALA A 48 -17.48 -3.65 23.72
CA ALA A 48 -18.59 -3.29 24.60
C ALA A 48 -19.81 -4.21 24.37
N ALA A 49 -20.17 -4.48 23.12
CA ALA A 49 -21.26 -5.39 22.76
C ALA A 49 -20.99 -6.83 23.24
N VAL A 50 -19.79 -7.36 23.04
CA VAL A 50 -19.38 -8.68 23.53
C VAL A 50 -19.51 -8.76 25.05
N LYS A 51 -19.11 -7.70 25.77
CA LYS A 51 -19.25 -7.62 27.24
C LYS A 51 -20.71 -7.55 27.69
N ALA A 52 -21.56 -6.83 26.96
CA ALA A 52 -22.98 -6.68 27.28
C ALA A 52 -23.77 -7.99 27.03
N LEU A 53 -23.41 -8.75 25.99
CA LEU A 53 -24.01 -10.04 25.65
C LEU A 53 -23.43 -11.20 26.46
N GLY A 54 -22.27 -10.99 27.10
CA GLY A 54 -21.64 -11.97 27.98
C GLY A 54 -22.44 -12.23 29.26
N ALA A 55 -22.15 -13.36 29.90
CA ALA A 55 -22.66 -13.73 31.21
C ALA A 55 -22.29 -12.65 32.25
N ARG A 56 -23.28 -11.86 32.72
CA ARG A 56 -23.11 -11.09 33.96
C ARG A 56 -23.48 -11.92 35.19
N ASP A 57 -24.58 -12.68 35.13
CA ASP A 57 -25.18 -13.37 36.28
C ASP A 57 -25.72 -14.80 35.96
N GLY A 58 -25.30 -15.44 34.86
CA GLY A 58 -25.80 -16.75 34.40
C GLY A 58 -25.13 -17.25 33.11
N ASP A 59 -25.77 -18.13 32.33
CA ASP A 59 -25.25 -18.52 31.01
C ASP A 59 -25.45 -17.37 30.01
N GLY A 60 -24.34 -16.78 29.55
CA GLY A 60 -24.33 -15.65 28.61
C GLY A 60 -24.96 -15.99 27.26
N TRP A 61 -25.24 -14.97 26.44
CA TRP A 61 -25.82 -15.22 25.12
C TRP A 61 -24.80 -15.93 24.23
N LEU A 62 -25.22 -17.00 23.54
CA LEU A 62 -24.38 -17.75 22.58
C LEU A 62 -23.77 -16.81 21.51
N THR A 63 -24.48 -15.74 21.19
CA THR A 63 -24.05 -14.70 20.24
C THR A 63 -22.79 -13.95 20.68
N SER A 64 -22.51 -13.87 21.99
CA SER A 64 -21.30 -13.19 22.50
C SER A 64 -20.01 -13.84 22.02
N ALA A 65 -19.94 -15.17 22.04
CA ALA A 65 -18.78 -15.94 21.57
C ALA A 65 -18.63 -15.86 20.04
N ALA A 66 -19.74 -15.96 19.31
CA ALA A 66 -19.73 -15.81 17.85
C ALA A 66 -19.30 -14.39 17.44
N LEU A 67 -19.80 -13.36 18.12
CA LEU A 67 -19.43 -11.96 17.88
C LEU A 67 -17.95 -11.72 18.17
N ARG A 68 -17.44 -12.23 19.30
CA ARG A 68 -16.01 -12.16 19.64
C ARG A 68 -15.13 -12.74 18.52
N LYS A 69 -15.45 -13.94 18.05
CA LYS A 69 -14.67 -14.60 16.99
C LYS A 69 -14.72 -13.84 15.66
N ALA A 70 -15.89 -13.32 15.29
CA ALA A 70 -16.04 -12.49 14.11
C ALA A 70 -15.20 -11.20 14.23
N HIS A 71 -15.21 -10.60 15.42
CA HIS A 71 -14.46 -9.39 15.74
C HIS A 71 -12.94 -9.59 15.67
N GLU A 72 -12.42 -10.69 16.23
CA GLU A 72 -11.01 -11.06 16.14
C GLU A 72 -10.58 -11.23 14.67
N THR A 73 -11.38 -11.92 13.87
CA THR A 73 -11.10 -12.13 12.42
C THR A 73 -11.08 -10.81 11.66
N TRP A 74 -12.04 -9.92 11.95
CA TRP A 74 -12.10 -8.60 11.34
C TRP A 74 -10.89 -7.74 11.76
N GLY A 75 -10.49 -7.80 13.03
CA GLY A 75 -9.29 -7.11 13.53
C GLY A 75 -8.02 -7.52 12.78
N ASP A 76 -7.84 -8.83 12.53
CA ASP A 76 -6.74 -9.34 11.72
C ASP A 76 -6.78 -8.81 10.28
N GLN A 77 -7.98 -8.69 9.69
CA GLN A 77 -8.15 -8.13 8.35
C GLN A 77 -7.80 -6.62 8.31
N VAL A 78 -8.23 -5.84 9.31
CA VAL A 78 -7.88 -4.42 9.42
C VAL A 78 -6.38 -4.25 9.59
N LYS A 79 -5.73 -5.08 10.42
CA LYS A 79 -4.28 -5.07 10.58
C LYS A 79 -3.57 -5.34 9.27
N ASN A 80 -3.95 -6.41 8.56
CA ASN A 80 -3.35 -6.76 7.27
C ASN A 80 -3.53 -5.64 6.23
N LEU A 81 -4.69 -4.96 6.24
CA LEU A 81 -4.93 -3.80 5.38
C LEU A 81 -3.99 -2.64 5.71
N LEU A 82 -3.84 -2.30 6.99
CA LEU A 82 -2.94 -1.22 7.43
C LEU A 82 -1.48 -1.53 7.09
N ASP A 83 -1.04 -2.77 7.28
CA ASP A 83 0.32 -3.21 6.93
C ASP A 83 0.56 -3.09 5.41
N ARG A 84 -0.44 -3.47 4.59
CA ARG A 84 -0.37 -3.30 3.13
C ARG A 84 -0.33 -1.83 2.71
N LEU A 85 -1.17 -0.96 3.30
CA LEU A 85 -1.18 0.47 2.99
C LEU A 85 0.17 1.13 3.33
N GLY A 86 0.79 0.72 4.45
CA GLY A 86 2.14 1.16 4.80
C GLY A 86 3.18 0.79 3.74
N SER A 87 3.18 -0.47 3.31
CA SER A 87 4.07 -0.97 2.26
C SER A 87 3.87 -0.28 0.90
N GLU A 88 2.61 -0.05 0.50
CA GLU A 88 2.29 0.66 -0.76
C GLU A 88 2.77 2.11 -0.73
N LYS A 89 2.58 2.81 0.41
CA LYS A 89 3.09 4.17 0.62
C LYS A 89 4.62 4.23 0.49
N GLU A 90 5.33 3.32 1.14
CA GLU A 90 6.80 3.24 1.06
C GLU A 90 7.28 2.92 -0.35
N SER A 91 6.61 1.99 -1.03
CA SER A 91 6.92 1.62 -2.41
C SER A 91 6.75 2.79 -3.38
N LEU A 92 5.68 3.58 -3.23
CA LEU A 92 5.45 4.78 -4.03
C LEU A 92 6.50 5.86 -3.79
N ALA A 93 6.93 6.04 -2.53
CA ALA A 93 7.99 6.97 -2.18
C ALA A 93 9.35 6.54 -2.74
N GLY A 94 9.67 5.24 -2.68
CA GLY A 94 10.94 4.67 -3.13
C GLY A 94 11.07 4.53 -4.65
N ALA A 95 9.97 4.47 -5.39
CA ALA A 95 9.97 4.22 -6.84
C ALA A 95 10.85 5.20 -7.64
N ASN A 96 10.85 6.49 -7.29
CA ASN A 96 11.68 7.48 -8.00
C ASN A 96 13.18 7.23 -7.79
N THR A 97 13.58 6.88 -6.56
CA THR A 97 14.97 6.57 -6.23
C THR A 97 15.46 5.36 -7.01
N VAL A 98 14.66 4.30 -7.07
CA VAL A 98 14.99 3.07 -7.81
C VAL A 98 15.19 3.36 -9.30
N LEU A 99 14.27 4.10 -9.92
CA LEU A 99 14.33 4.42 -11.35
C LEU A 99 15.54 5.33 -11.67
N THR A 100 15.77 6.36 -10.85
CA THR A 100 16.92 7.26 -11.03
C THR A 100 18.25 6.51 -10.90
N ALA A 101 18.38 5.62 -9.91
CA ALA A 101 19.58 4.81 -9.71
C ALA A 101 19.83 3.85 -10.89
N ALA A 102 18.76 3.25 -11.42
CA ALA A 102 18.83 2.41 -12.62
C ALA A 102 19.33 3.20 -13.83
N ASP A 103 18.76 4.39 -14.08
CA ASP A 103 19.15 5.25 -15.20
C ASP A 103 20.63 5.69 -15.11
N LEU A 104 21.09 6.09 -13.92
CA LEU A 104 22.49 6.44 -13.69
C LEU A 104 23.44 5.26 -13.94
N THR A 105 23.06 4.06 -13.51
CA THR A 105 23.85 2.83 -13.70
C THR A 105 23.93 2.41 -15.16
N VAL A 106 22.83 2.50 -15.89
CA VAL A 106 22.81 2.21 -17.33
C VAL A 106 23.65 3.25 -18.08
N GLY A 107 23.46 4.54 -17.76
CA GLY A 107 24.21 5.63 -18.39
C GLY A 107 25.72 5.56 -18.15
N SER A 108 26.17 5.14 -16.96
CA SER A 108 27.60 4.94 -16.70
C SER A 108 28.18 3.78 -17.51
N ARG A 109 27.48 2.64 -17.59
CA ARG A 109 27.91 1.47 -18.38
C ARG A 109 27.98 1.77 -19.87
N VAL A 110 26.99 2.50 -20.40
CA VAL A 110 26.99 2.89 -21.83
C VAL A 110 28.15 3.82 -22.15
N ARG A 111 28.43 4.81 -21.29
CA ARG A 111 29.61 5.69 -21.46
C ARG A 111 30.92 4.90 -21.48
N GLN A 112 31.11 3.95 -20.56
CA GLN A 112 32.30 3.10 -20.56
C GLN A 112 32.52 2.30 -21.86
N LEU A 113 31.44 1.93 -22.55
CA LEU A 113 31.50 1.20 -23.82
C LEU A 113 31.60 2.13 -25.05
N SER A 114 31.48 3.44 -24.86
CA SER A 114 31.44 4.41 -25.96
C SER A 114 32.80 4.53 -26.65
N PRO A 115 32.89 4.28 -27.98
CA PRO A 115 34.09 4.54 -28.76
C PRO A 115 34.42 6.03 -28.91
N LEU A 116 33.46 6.91 -28.62
CA LEU A 116 33.60 8.36 -28.75
C LEU A 116 34.42 8.99 -27.62
N ASP A 117 34.62 8.29 -26.50
CA ASP A 117 35.49 8.73 -25.40
C ASP A 117 36.97 8.34 -25.63
N ARG A 118 37.31 7.69 -26.75
CA ARG A 118 38.69 7.29 -27.12
C ARG A 118 39.38 8.22 -28.13
N TYR A 119 38.75 9.33 -28.50
CA TYR A 119 39.29 10.36 -29.39
C TYR A 119 39.18 11.73 -28.73
#